data_AF-A0A537LQK8-F1
#
_entry.id   AF-A0A537LQK8-F1
#
_cell.length_a   1.000
_cell.length_b   1.000
_cell.length_c   1.000
_cell.angle_alpha   90.00
_cell.angle_beta   90.00
_cell.angle_gamma   90.00
#
_symmetry.space_group_name_H-M   'P 1'
#
loop_
_entity.id
_entity.type
_entity.pdbx_description
1 polymer ?
#
loop_
_entity_poly.entity_id
_entity_poly.type
_entity_poly.pdbx_seq_one_letter_code
_entity_poly.pdbx_strand_id
1 'polypeptide(L)'
;MAGSSESGSRRPEPDGFSGRVAIIGGTGRLGLGLARRLQAAAVDIVLGSRDPARAETAARSMGLAAQAGRGNVAAAEAAEVIVITVP
;
A
#
# COMPACT_ATOMS: atom_id res chain seq x y z
N MET A 1 44.55 18.09 -20.13
CA MET A 1 43.35 18.90 -19.82
C MET A 1 42.15 18.06 -20.16
N ALA A 2 41.40 17.63 -19.13
CA ALA A 2 40.30 16.68 -19.24
C ALA A 2 39.04 17.40 -19.73
N GLY A 3 38.48 16.92 -20.83
CA GLY A 3 37.22 17.38 -21.39
C GLY A 3 36.23 16.22 -21.49
N SER A 4 35.18 16.31 -20.65
CA SER A 4 33.81 15.86 -20.90
C SER A 4 33.54 14.38 -21.22
N SER A 5 33.29 13.60 -20.16
CA SER A 5 32.35 12.48 -20.19
C SER A 5 31.48 12.49 -18.92
N GLU A 6 30.32 13.13 -18.97
CA GLU A 6 29.18 12.84 -18.08
C GLU A 6 28.05 12.41 -19.03
N SER A 7 27.92 11.14 -19.42
CA SER A 7 27.49 9.97 -18.64
C SER A 7 26.19 10.18 -17.87
N GLY A 8 25.10 9.71 -18.49
CA GLY A 8 23.98 9.10 -17.78
C GLY A 8 22.82 10.03 -17.45
N SER A 9 21.73 9.86 -18.19
CA SER A 9 20.37 10.19 -17.76
C SER A 9 20.04 9.52 -16.42
N ARG A 10 20.41 10.14 -15.31
CA ARG A 10 19.84 9.76 -14.01
C ARG A 10 18.36 10.10 -14.07
N ARG A 11 17.52 9.07 -14.24
CA ARG A 11 16.14 9.15 -13.78
C ARG A 11 16.19 9.61 -12.32
N PRO A 12 15.33 10.55 -11.88
CA PRO A 12 15.21 10.79 -10.45
C PRO A 12 14.96 9.44 -9.79
N GLU A 13 15.85 9.05 -8.88
CA GLU A 13 15.57 7.96 -7.94
C GLU A 13 14.22 8.31 -7.32
N PRO A 14 13.21 7.43 -7.32
CA PRO A 14 11.96 7.75 -6.66
C PRO A 14 12.31 7.99 -5.20
N ASP A 15 12.16 9.24 -4.75
CA ASP A 15 12.15 9.62 -3.35
C ASP A 15 11.07 8.74 -2.70
N GLY A 16 11.48 7.58 -2.14
CA GLY A 16 10.56 6.50 -1.85
C GLY A 16 9.42 6.96 -0.96
N PHE A 17 8.18 6.63 -1.32
CA PHE A 17 7.02 6.95 -0.49
C PHE A 17 7.12 6.19 0.84
N SER A 18 7.31 6.91 1.95
CA SER A 18 7.44 6.38 3.30
C SER A 18 6.15 6.43 4.11
N GLY A 19 5.06 6.92 3.52
CA GLY A 19 3.76 7.00 4.17
C GLY A 19 2.98 5.68 4.13
N ARG A 20 1.81 5.68 4.77
CA ARG A 20 0.89 4.52 4.75
C ARG A 20 -0.15 4.64 3.65
N VAL A 21 -0.45 3.53 2.98
CA VAL A 21 -1.49 3.40 1.95
C VAL A 21 -2.70 2.64 2.48
N ALA A 22 -3.90 3.23 2.43
CA ALA A 22 -5.16 2.54 2.67
C ALA A 22 -5.74 1.96 1.39
N ILE A 23 -6.20 0.72 1.45
CA ILE A 23 -6.90 0.05 0.34
C ILE A 23 -8.35 -0.21 0.76
N ILE A 24 -9.25 0.68 0.35
CA ILE A 24 -10.69 0.63 0.68
C ILE A 24 -11.40 -0.35 -0.25
N GLY A 25 -12.12 -1.32 0.34
CA GLY A 25 -12.53 -2.50 -0.41
C GLY A 25 -11.39 -3.52 -0.56
N GLY A 26 -10.36 -3.42 0.30
CA GLY A 26 -9.12 -4.21 0.24
C GLY A 26 -9.31 -5.72 0.37
N THR A 27 -10.47 -6.19 0.83
CA THR A 27 -10.80 -7.62 0.93
C THR A 27 -11.32 -8.23 -0.38
N GLY A 28 -11.52 -7.42 -1.42
CA GLY A 28 -11.92 -7.88 -2.76
C GLY A 28 -10.73 -8.39 -3.59
N ARG A 29 -11.00 -9.01 -4.75
CA ARG A 29 -9.95 -9.59 -5.62
C ARG A 29 -8.91 -8.55 -6.06
N LEU A 30 -9.38 -7.38 -6.53
CA LEU A 30 -8.50 -6.28 -6.93
C LEU A 30 -7.73 -5.72 -5.73
N GLY A 31 -8.44 -5.37 -4.65
CA GLY A 31 -7.84 -4.81 -3.44
C GLY A 31 -6.76 -5.70 -2.85
N LEU A 32 -7.01 -7.01 -2.74
CA LEU A 32 -6.04 -7.96 -2.21
C LEU A 32 -4.85 -8.17 -3.16
N GLY A 33 -5.10 -8.21 -4.48
CA GLY A 33 -4.05 -8.31 -5.49
C GLY A 33 -3.14 -7.08 -5.52
N LEU A 34 -3.68 -5.89 -5.27
CA LEU A 34 -2.91 -4.66 -5.11
C LEU A 34 -2.13 -4.67 -3.79
N ALA A 35 -2.79 -5.02 -2.69
CA ALA A 35 -2.19 -5.10 -1.36
C ALA A 35 -0.94 -5.98 -1.35
N ARG A 36 -1.01 -7.17 -1.98
CA ARG A 36 0.14 -8.08 -2.10
C ARG A 36 1.31 -7.48 -2.87
N ARG A 37 1.06 -6.71 -3.93
CA ARG A 37 2.12 -6.06 -4.70
C ARG A 37 2.77 -4.93 -3.90
N LEU A 38 1.98 -4.13 -3.20
CA LEU A 38 2.49 -3.05 -2.34
C LEU A 38 3.28 -3.60 -1.16
N GLN A 39 2.78 -4.65 -0.50
CA GLN A 39 3.50 -5.37 0.55
C GLN A 39 4.85 -5.92 0.04
N ALA A 40 4.88 -6.54 -1.15
CA ALA A 40 6.10 -7.05 -1.75
C ALA A 40 7.13 -5.96 -2.09
N ALA A 41 6.65 -4.73 -2.30
CA ALA A 41 7.48 -3.53 -2.46
C ALA A 41 7.82 -2.82 -1.13
N ALA A 42 7.56 -3.47 0.01
CA ALA A 42 7.79 -2.94 1.37
C ALA A 42 7.04 -1.64 1.68
N VAL A 43 5.90 -1.38 1.02
CA VAL A 43 5.02 -0.25 1.32
C VAL A 43 4.18 -0.57 2.57
N ASP A 44 4.06 0.38 3.49
CA ASP A 44 3.15 0.27 4.64
C ASP A 44 1.69 0.34 4.16
N ILE A 45 0.92 -0.70 4.43
CA ILE A 45 -0.47 -0.83 3.95
C ILE A 45 -1.45 -1.10 5.07
N VAL A 46 -2.67 -0.58 4.91
CA VAL A 46 -3.84 -0.93 5.72
C VAL A 46 -5.04 -1.29 4.83
N LEU A 47 -5.66 -2.44 5.10
CA LEU A 47 -6.85 -2.91 4.40
C LEU A 47 -8.10 -2.32 5.05
N GLY A 48 -8.93 -1.65 4.25
CA GLY A 48 -10.25 -1.18 4.63
C GLY A 48 -11.36 -2.11 4.16
N SER A 49 -12.28 -2.44 5.07
CA SER A 49 -13.53 -3.14 4.76
C SER A 49 -14.72 -2.49 5.48
N ARG A 50 -15.93 -2.73 4.98
CA ARG A 50 -17.16 -2.44 5.74
C ARG A 50 -17.30 -3.35 6.97
N ASP A 51 -16.69 -4.53 6.91
CA ASP A 51 -16.57 -5.49 8.00
C ASP A 51 -15.09 -5.52 8.48
N PRO A 52 -14.77 -4.93 9.65
CA PRO A 52 -13.41 -4.88 10.17
C PRO A 52 -12.79 -6.28 10.40
N ALA A 53 -13.56 -7.25 10.90
CA ALA A 53 -13.06 -8.59 11.17
C ALA A 53 -12.64 -9.31 9.87
N ARG A 54 -13.36 -9.05 8.77
CA ARG A 54 -12.97 -9.52 7.44
C ARG A 54 -11.65 -8.91 6.97
N ALA A 55 -11.41 -7.63 7.24
CA ALA A 55 -10.13 -6.97 6.92
C ALA A 55 -8.98 -7.53 7.76
N GLU A 56 -9.18 -7.72 9.07
CA GLU A 56 -8.17 -8.34 9.94
C GLU A 56 -7.78 -9.74 9.47
N THR A 57 -8.79 -10.55 9.10
CA THR A 57 -8.56 -11.90 8.58
C THR A 57 -7.78 -11.87 7.27
N ALA A 58 -8.10 -10.93 6.37
CA ALA A 58 -7.35 -10.73 5.13
C ALA A 58 -5.89 -10.34 5.40
N ALA A 59 -5.64 -9.39 6.32
CA ALA A 59 -4.30 -9.00 6.73
C ALA A 59 -3.49 -10.18 7.29
N ARG A 60 -4.08 -10.97 8.19
CA ARG A 60 -3.44 -12.19 8.74
C ARG A 60 -3.10 -13.20 7.65
N SER A 61 -3.99 -13.39 6.66
CA SER A 61 -3.73 -14.30 5.53
C SER A 61 -2.59 -13.85 4.61
N MET A 62 -2.19 -12.57 4.70
CA MET A 62 -1.02 -12.01 4.02
C MET A 62 0.24 -12.05 4.92
N GLY A 63 0.17 -12.60 6.12
CA GLY A 63 1.27 -12.60 7.10
C GLY A 63 1.48 -11.25 7.79
N LEU A 64 0.51 -10.33 7.69
CA LEU A 64 0.55 -9.04 8.38
C LEU A 64 -0.10 -9.14 9.78
N ALA A 65 0.21 -8.17 10.63
CA ALA A 65 -0.49 -8.00 11.89
C ALA A 65 -1.98 -7.74 11.68
N ALA A 66 -2.83 -8.20 12.60
CA ALA A 66 -4.29 -8.01 12.50
C ALA A 66 -4.68 -6.53 12.34
N GLN A 67 -3.94 -5.64 12.98
CA GLN A 67 -4.16 -4.19 12.98
C GLN A 67 -3.96 -3.52 11.61
N ALA A 68 -3.34 -4.23 10.66
CA ALA A 68 -3.27 -3.84 9.26
C ALA A 68 -4.60 -4.09 8.51
N GLY A 69 -5.62 -4.66 9.16
CA GLY A 69 -7.00 -4.70 8.69
C GLY A 69 -7.90 -3.87 9.61
N ARG A 70 -8.71 -2.98 9.03
CA ARG A 70 -9.59 -2.06 9.77
C ARG A 70 -10.92 -1.83 9.04
N GLY A 71 -11.85 -1.17 9.73
CA GLY A 71 -13.01 -0.55 9.09
C GLY A 71 -12.59 0.53 8.09
N ASN A 72 -13.36 0.74 7.02
CA ASN A 72 -13.03 1.70 5.94
C ASN A 72 -12.62 3.08 6.45
N VAL A 73 -13.39 3.66 7.38
CA VAL A 73 -13.12 5.00 7.93
C VAL A 73 -11.79 5.01 8.69
N ALA A 74 -11.62 4.08 9.64
CA ALA A 74 -10.38 3.98 10.42
C ALA A 74 -9.14 3.61 9.57
N ALA A 75 -9.33 2.93 8.43
CA ALA A 75 -8.24 2.69 7.47
C ALA A 75 -7.86 3.98 6.73
N ALA A 76 -8.84 4.74 6.26
CA ALA A 76 -8.64 6.01 5.59
C ALA A 76 -7.98 7.07 6.49
N GLU A 77 -8.42 7.18 7.75
CA GLU A 77 -7.84 8.08 8.75
C GLU A 77 -6.38 7.76 9.08
N ALA A 78 -5.98 6.50 8.92
CA ALA A 78 -4.64 6.04 9.24
C ALA A 78 -3.63 6.16 8.07
N ALA A 79 -4.05 6.66 6.91
CA ALA A 79 -3.25 6.64 5.68
C ALA A 79 -3.15 8.01 5.00
N GLU A 80 -2.05 8.24 4.30
CA GLU A 80 -1.80 9.45 3.50
C GLU A 80 -2.29 9.28 2.06
N VAL A 81 -2.26 8.06 1.55
CA VAL A 81 -2.76 7.69 0.23
C VAL A 81 -3.89 6.70 0.39
N ILE A 82 -5.01 6.95 -0.29
CA ILE A 82 -6.18 6.09 -0.26
C ILE A 82 -6.46 5.58 -1.67
N VAL A 83 -6.48 4.26 -1.82
CA VAL A 83 -6.90 3.59 -3.05
C VAL A 83 -8.29 3.00 -2.82
N ILE A 84 -9.24 3.38 -3.66
CA ILE A 84 -10.62 2.90 -3.58
C ILE A 84 -10.82 1.79 -4.61
N THR A 85 -11.09 0.57 -4.13
CA THR A 85 -11.30 -0.64 -4.94
C THR A 85 -12.69 -1.24 -4.71
N VAL A 86 -13.72 -0.39 -4.67
CA VAL A 86 -15.13 -0.80 -4.58
C VAL A 86 -15.78 -0.78 -5.97
N PRO A 87 -16.82 -1.58 -6.24
CA PRO A 87 -17.62 -1.48 -7.47
C PRO A 87 -18.33 -0.14 -7.63
#